data_AF-A0A0V0GXP3-F1
#
_entry.id   AF-A0A0V0GXP3-F1
#
_cell.length_a   1.000
_cell.length_b   1.000
_cell.length_c   1.000
_cell.angle_alpha   90.00
_cell.angle_beta   90.00
_cell.angle_gamma   90.00
#
_symmetry.space_group_name_H-M   'P 1'
#
loop_
_entity.id
_entity.type
_entity.pdbx_description
1 polymer ?
#
loop_
_entity_poly.entity_id
_entity_poly.type
_entity_poly.pdbx_seq_one_letter_code
_entity_poly.pdbx_strand_id
1 'polypeptide(L)'
;MVIPSRGLQPSVIQLHEPVPGYVIEGVSVEFPYRPYFPQIGVIRTVLRTLRRTEAASSSHSLIEVPAGTGKSLALLCAALSWQQRLKDNSRSQAPASSTSFRSALTDL
;
A
#
# COMPACT_ATOMS: atom_id res chain seq x y z
N MET A 1 37.57 17.38 28.82
CA MET A 1 37.34 17.43 27.35
C MET A 1 35.89 17.05 27.11
N VAL A 2 35.00 18.04 27.12
CA VAL A 2 33.54 17.87 27.04
C VAL A 2 33.15 18.03 25.58
N ILE A 3 32.59 16.99 24.97
CA ILE A 3 32.01 17.09 23.63
C ILE A 3 30.67 17.85 23.79
N PRO A 4 30.49 19.02 23.17
CA PRO A 4 29.23 19.74 23.28
C PRO A 4 28.14 18.98 22.54
N SER A 5 27.05 18.68 23.25
CA SER A 5 25.82 18.13 22.69
C SER A 5 25.25 19.12 21.67
N ARG A 6 25.59 18.95 20.39
CA ARG A 6 24.89 19.62 19.29
C ARG A 6 23.46 19.10 19.33
N GLY A 7 22.55 20.00 19.70
CA GLY A 7 21.12 19.76 19.72
C GLY A 7 20.71 19.04 18.44
N LEU A 8 20.01 17.94 18.65
CA LEU A 8 19.28 17.21 17.63
C LEU A 8 18.27 18.21 17.05
N GLN A 9 18.66 18.95 16.01
CA GLN A 9 17.68 19.63 15.18
C GLN A 9 16.86 18.50 14.58
N PRO A 10 15.56 18.38 14.90
CA PRO A 10 14.71 17.42 14.20
C PRO A 10 14.75 17.88 12.75
N SER A 11 15.48 17.15 11.91
CA SER A 11 15.44 17.31 10.47
C SER A 11 13.98 17.21 10.09
N VAL A 12 13.41 18.38 9.78
CA VAL A 12 12.10 18.62 9.22
C VAL A 12 11.81 17.45 8.29
N ILE A 13 10.90 16.58 8.72
CA ILE A 13 10.29 15.60 7.83
C ILE A 13 9.64 16.47 6.76
N GLN A 14 10.24 16.52 5.57
CA GLN A 14 9.69 17.24 4.42
C GLN A 14 8.28 16.72 4.18
N LEU A 15 7.29 17.43 4.72
CA LEU A 15 5.90 17.25 4.36
C LEU A 15 5.73 17.88 2.97
N HIS A 16 5.11 17.09 2.09
CA HIS A 16 4.35 17.57 0.93
C HIS A 16 5.12 17.87 -0.36
N GLU A 17 5.73 16.85 -0.96
CA GLU A 17 5.56 16.65 -2.40
C GLU A 17 4.57 15.48 -2.58
N PRO A 18 3.58 15.55 -3.49
CA PRO A 18 2.67 14.44 -3.73
C PRO A 18 3.49 13.21 -4.10
N VAL A 19 3.47 12.23 -3.22
CA VAL A 19 4.24 11.00 -3.35
C VAL A 19 3.76 10.31 -4.63
N PRO A 20 4.59 10.16 -5.67
CA PRO A 20 4.12 9.55 -6.91
C PRO A 20 3.73 8.10 -6.61
N GLY A 21 2.46 7.75 -6.82
CA GLY A 21 1.99 6.37 -6.70
C GLY A 21 2.70 5.49 -7.73
N TYR A 22 3.31 4.39 -7.27
CA TYR A 22 4.04 3.46 -8.14
C TYR A 22 3.11 2.31 -8.50
N VAL A 23 2.78 2.16 -9.79
CA VAL A 23 2.00 0.99 -10.22
C VAL A 23 2.94 -0.21 -10.40
N ILE A 24 2.79 -1.21 -9.54
CA ILE A 24 3.59 -2.44 -9.54
C ILE A 24 2.65 -3.63 -9.58
N GLU A 25 2.79 -4.54 -10.55
CA GLU A 25 1.94 -5.73 -10.72
C GLU A 25 0.42 -5.41 -10.80
N GLY A 26 0.08 -4.20 -11.29
CA GLY A 26 -1.29 -3.69 -11.37
C GLY A 26 -1.87 -3.20 -10.03
N VAL A 27 -1.03 -2.97 -9.02
CA VAL A 27 -1.40 -2.38 -7.71
C VAL A 27 -0.77 -1.00 -7.60
N SER A 28 -1.55 -0.01 -7.19
CA SER A 28 -1.02 1.31 -6.84
C SER A 28 -0.31 1.23 -5.49
N VAL A 29 1.02 1.37 -5.50
CA VAL A 29 1.86 1.30 -4.31
C VAL A 29 2.32 2.68 -3.90
N GLU A 30 1.92 3.11 -2.70
CA GLU A 30 2.38 4.35 -2.10
C GLU A 30 3.68 4.09 -1.34
N PHE A 31 4.72 4.88 -1.64
CA PHE A 31 6.02 4.72 -1.02
C PHE A 31 6.58 6.09 -0.62
N PRO A 32 6.88 6.36 0.66
CA PRO A 32 7.14 7.72 1.17
C PRO A 32 8.36 8.44 0.56
N TYR A 33 9.19 7.73 -0.20
CA TYR A 33 10.39 8.22 -0.86
C TYR A 33 10.47 7.61 -2.28
N ARG A 34 11.50 7.94 -3.06
CA ARG A 34 11.77 7.17 -4.28
C ARG A 34 12.27 5.77 -3.90
N PRO A 35 11.57 4.67 -4.25
CA PRO A 35 11.97 3.33 -3.86
C PRO A 35 13.25 2.90 -4.58
N TYR A 36 14.16 2.25 -3.85
CA TYR A 36 15.37 1.69 -4.44
C TYR A 36 15.04 0.41 -5.25
N PHE A 37 15.85 0.10 -6.24
CA PHE A 37 15.63 -1.07 -7.12
C PHE A 37 15.43 -2.40 -6.35
N PRO A 38 16.21 -2.72 -5.29
CA PRO A 38 15.96 -3.92 -4.50
C PRO A 38 14.60 -3.91 -3.76
N GLN A 39 14.13 -2.73 -3.32
CA GLN A 39 12.82 -2.58 -2.66
C GLN A 39 11.68 -2.83 -3.64
N ILE A 40 11.81 -2.36 -4.88
CA ILE A 40 10.85 -2.67 -5.96
C ILE A 40 10.80 -4.18 -6.21
N GLY A 41 11.95 -4.87 -6.16
CA GLY A 41 12.03 -6.32 -6.25
C GLY A 41 11.24 -7.03 -5.14
N VAL A 42 11.39 -6.59 -3.89
CA VAL A 42 10.61 -7.10 -2.74
C VAL A 42 9.12 -6.90 -2.98
N ILE A 43 8.70 -5.68 -3.32
CA ILE A 43 7.29 -5.33 -3.54
C ILE A 43 6.70 -6.20 -4.66
N ARG A 44 7.39 -6.36 -5.79
CA ARG A 44 6.96 -7.22 -6.90
C ARG A 44 6.77 -8.66 -6.45
N THR A 45 7.72 -9.23 -5.72
CA THR A 45 7.62 -10.62 -5.27
C THR A 45 6.46 -10.80 -4.30
N VAL A 46 6.30 -9.90 -3.33
CA VAL A 46 5.18 -9.93 -2.38
C VAL A 46 3.82 -9.87 -3.11
N LEU A 47 3.65 -8.91 -4.02
CA LEU A 47 2.40 -8.74 -4.77
C LEU A 47 2.08 -9.96 -5.65
N ARG A 48 3.10 -10.59 -6.27
CA ARG A 48 2.91 -11.83 -7.05
C ARG A 48 2.48 -12.99 -6.16
N THR A 49 3.09 -13.14 -4.98
CA THR A 49 2.73 -14.19 -4.03
C THR A 49 1.29 -14.01 -3.57
N LEU A 50 0.92 -12.80 -3.15
CA LEU A 50 -0.45 -12.47 -2.71
C LEU A 50 -1.47 -12.72 -3.82
N ARG A 51 -1.17 -12.33 -5.06
CA ARG A 51 -2.05 -12.60 -6.20
C ARG A 51 -2.21 -14.10 -6.49
N ARG A 52 -1.17 -14.90 -6.30
CA ARG A 52 -1.28 -16.36 -6.42
C ARG A 52 -2.11 -16.97 -5.29
N THR A 53 -2.05 -16.42 -4.08
CA THR A 53 -2.90 -16.87 -2.96
C THR A 53 -4.39 -16.61 -3.18
N GLU A 54 -4.77 -15.64 -4.00
CA GLU A 54 -6.19 -15.45 -4.37
C GLU A 54 -6.68 -16.53 -5.36
N ALA A 55 -5.82 -16.99 -6.26
CA ALA A 55 -6.19 -17.88 -7.35
C ALA A 55 -6.00 -19.38 -7.02
N ALA A 56 -5.16 -19.71 -6.04
CA ALA A 56 -4.81 -21.07 -5.68
C ALA A 56 -4.68 -21.24 -4.17
N SER A 57 -4.55 -22.50 -3.72
CA SER A 57 -4.19 -22.81 -2.33
C SER A 57 -2.88 -22.11 -1.92
N SER A 58 -2.71 -21.88 -0.61
CA SER A 58 -1.63 -21.09 0.01
C SER A 58 -0.30 -21.06 -0.75
N SER A 59 0.24 -19.86 -0.97
CA SER A 59 1.52 -19.62 -1.64
C SER A 59 2.47 -18.86 -0.73
N HIS A 60 3.73 -19.26 -0.72
CA HIS A 60 4.79 -18.62 0.06
C HIS A 60 5.95 -18.21 -0.85
N SER A 61 6.64 -17.12 -0.50
CA SER A 61 7.84 -16.67 -1.21
C SER A 61 8.98 -16.41 -0.24
N LEU A 62 10.14 -16.94 -0.56
CA LEU A 62 11.40 -16.59 0.09
C LEU A 62 12.02 -15.39 -0.63
N ILE A 63 12.40 -14.35 0.11
CA ILE A 63 12.95 -13.12 -0.45
C ILE A 63 14.26 -12.82 0.26
N GLU A 64 15.39 -13.03 -0.43
CA GLU A 64 16.72 -12.70 0.07
C GLU A 64 17.17 -11.35 -0.50
N VAL A 65 17.44 -10.38 0.38
CA VAL A 65 17.89 -9.04 -0.01
C VAL A 65 18.98 -8.59 0.95
N PRO A 66 20.08 -7.97 0.48
CA PRO A 66 21.20 -7.52 1.31
C PRO A 66 20.75 -6.63 2.47
N ALA A 67 21.27 -6.85 3.68
CA ALA A 67 20.92 -6.10 4.90
C ALA A 67 21.05 -4.58 4.73
N GLY A 68 20.21 -3.79 5.41
CA GLY A 68 20.26 -2.31 5.39
C GLY A 68 19.47 -1.59 4.28
N THR A 69 18.83 -2.31 3.35
CA THR A 69 18.10 -1.73 2.19
C THR A 69 16.63 -1.34 2.44
N GLY A 70 16.18 -1.22 3.70
CA GLY A 70 14.79 -0.82 4.00
C GLY A 70 13.72 -1.83 3.57
N LYS A 71 14.02 -3.14 3.63
CA LYS A 71 13.08 -4.24 3.30
C LYS A 71 11.75 -4.16 4.04
N SER A 72 11.79 -3.84 5.34
CA SER A 72 10.59 -3.78 6.17
C SER A 72 9.61 -2.72 5.67
N LEU A 73 10.14 -1.57 5.23
CA LEU A 73 9.33 -0.52 4.62
C LEU A 73 8.72 -0.99 3.30
N ALA A 74 9.51 -1.61 2.43
CA ALA A 74 9.02 -2.17 1.17
C ALA A 74 7.92 -3.22 1.35
N LEU A 75 8.09 -4.10 2.34
CA LEU A 75 7.11 -5.13 2.67
C LEU A 75 5.82 -4.52 3.24
N LEU A 76 5.94 -3.52 4.12
CA LEU A 76 4.79 -2.80 4.68
C LEU A 76 4.00 -2.06 3.59
N CYS A 77 4.68 -1.30 2.73
CA CYS A 77 4.05 -0.59 1.62
C CYS A 77 3.34 -1.58 0.68
N ALA A 78 3.96 -2.70 0.32
CA ALA A 78 3.33 -3.73 -0.50
C ALA A 78 2.05 -4.28 0.15
N ALA A 79 2.09 -4.57 1.45
CA ALA A 79 0.95 -5.12 2.18
C ALA A 79 -0.21 -4.12 2.31
N LEU A 80 0.08 -2.86 2.65
CA LEU A 80 -0.94 -1.81 2.78
C LEU A 80 -1.63 -1.53 1.44
N SER A 81 -0.86 -1.42 0.36
CA SER A 81 -1.41 -1.19 -0.97
C SER A 81 -2.22 -2.38 -1.48
N TRP A 82 -1.84 -3.62 -1.12
CA TRP A 82 -2.66 -4.79 -1.38
C TRP A 82 -4.01 -4.73 -0.64
N GLN A 83 -3.99 -4.36 0.64
CA GLN A 83 -5.22 -4.21 1.42
C GLN A 83 -6.14 -3.12 0.87
N GLN A 84 -5.59 -2.00 0.41
CA GLN A 84 -6.36 -0.93 -0.24
C GLN A 84 -7.03 -1.44 -1.51
N ARG A 85 -6.30 -2.14 -2.38
CA ARG A 85 -6.86 -2.78 -3.59
C ARG A 85 -8.05 -3.70 -3.27
N LEU A 86 -7.95 -4.51 -2.21
CA LEU A 86 -9.05 -5.39 -1.80
C LEU A 86 -10.30 -4.61 -1.36
N LYS A 87 -10.11 -3.49 -0.65
CA LYS A 87 -11.22 -2.60 -0.24
C LYS A 87 -11.85 -1.88 -1.41
N ASP A 88 -11.05 -1.44 -2.38
CA ASP A 88 -11.57 -0.77 -3.58
C ASP A 88 -12.39 -1.75 -4.43
N ASN A 89 -11.89 -2.99 -4.59
CA ASN A 89 -12.63 -4.07 -5.26
C ASN A 89 -13.98 -4.38 -4.58
N SER A 90 -14.05 -4.39 -3.25
CA SER A 90 -15.31 -4.63 -2.54
C SER A 90 -16.28 -3.45 -2.64
N ARG A 91 -15.77 -2.21 -2.65
CA ARG A 91 -16.60 -1.01 -2.81
C ARG A 91 -17.16 -0.86 -4.23
N SER A 92 -16.41 -1.27 -5.25
CA SER A 92 -16.89 -1.30 -6.64
C SER A 92 -17.94 -2.41 -6.90
N GLN A 93 -18.13 -3.34 -5.97
CA GLN A 93 -19.16 -4.39 -6.04
C GLN A 93 -20.44 -4.08 -5.25
N ALA A 94 -20.56 -2.91 -4.61
CA ALA A 94 -21.83 -2.53 -3.98
C ALA A 94 -22.91 -2.34 -5.07
N PRO A 95 -24.03 -3.10 -5.05
CA PRO A 95 -25.11 -2.87 -5.99
C PRO A 95 -25.70 -1.49 -5.70
N ALA A 96 -25.71 -0.63 -6.69
CA ALA A 96 -26.51 0.59 -6.68
C ALA A 96 -28.00 0.21 -6.65
N SER A 97 -28.53 -0.14 -5.49
CA SER A 97 -29.97 -0.20 -5.26
C SER A 97 -30.49 1.22 -5.07
N SER A 98 -30.55 1.97 -6.17
CA SER A 98 -31.43 3.12 -6.31
C SER A 98 -32.86 2.60 -6.39
N THR A 99 -33.48 2.30 -5.25
CA THR A 99 -34.93 2.19 -5.20
C THR A 99 -35.44 3.15 -4.16
N SER A 100 -35.64 4.38 -4.62
CA SER A 100 -36.48 5.37 -3.96
C SER A 100 -37.92 4.82 -3.91
N PHE A 101 -38.24 4.09 -2.84
CA PHE A 101 -39.57 3.55 -2.53
C PHE A 101 -40.33 4.46 -1.56
N ARG A 102 -40.24 5.80 -1.71
CA ARG A 102 -40.93 6.76 -0.82
C ARG A 102 -41.74 7.81 -1.57
N SER A 103 -42.61 7.39 -2.50
CA SER A 103 -43.59 8.32 -3.10
C SER A 103 -44.89 7.64 -3.59
N ALA A 104 -45.49 6.75 -2.79
CA ALA A 104 -46.81 6.19 -3.12
C ALA A 104 -47.73 5.97 -1.91
N LEU A 105 -47.65 6.84 -0.90
CA LEU A 105 -48.58 6.83 0.26
C LEU A 105 -48.97 8.26 0.67
N THR A 106 -49.34 9.10 -0.29
CA THR A 106 -49.93 10.43 -0.02
C THR A 106 -51.26 10.67 -0.72
N ASP A 107 -51.87 9.64 -1.31
CA ASP A 107 -53.22 9.73 -1.89
C ASP A 107 -54.05 8.50 -1.49
N LEU A 108 -54.62 8.57 -0.28
CA LEU A 108 -55.91 7.98 0.16
C LEU A 108 -56.18 8.33 1.63
#